data_AF-A0A3C1ZYE6-F1
#
_entry.id   AF-A0A3C1ZYE6-F1
#
_cell.length_a   1.000
_cell.length_b   1.000
_cell.length_c   1.000
_cell.angle_alpha   90.00
_cell.angle_beta   90.00
_cell.angle_gamma   90.00
#
_symmetry.space_group_name_H-M   'P 1'
#
loop_
_entity.id
_entity.type
_entity.pdbx_description
1 polymer ?
#
loop_
_entity_poly.entity_id
_entity_poly.type
_entity_poly.pdbx_seq_one_letter_code
_entity_poly.pdbx_strand_id
1 'polypeptide(L)'
;QLARYIHKQVTTYMPEMNPMMIYRLDRFGRGGHHRPFNDAGYAGVRIMEAHENYNRQHQDIREENGIKYGDVVEGVNWQYAKKLTAVNAISLAGLAWAPPAPSNVKIGGIVAPSTVLRWDFVEDEDVAGYRVYWRETTEAQWQYSRFVSSDRRGITLEGIVIDNYLFGVATVGKDGNESTVVFPSSTIRR
;
A
#
# COMPACT_ATOMS: atom_id res chain seq x y z
N GLN A 1 -1.72 4.39 1.94
CA GLN A 1 -2.33 3.11 1.50
C GLN A 1 -1.52 2.46 0.40
N LEU A 2 -1.05 3.22 -0.59
CA LEU A 2 -0.17 2.75 -1.65
C LEU A 2 1.03 1.90 -1.18
N ALA A 3 1.76 2.31 -0.12
CA ALA A 3 2.88 1.52 0.39
C ALA A 3 2.48 0.10 0.86
N ARG A 4 1.33 -0.05 1.54
CA ARG A 4 0.80 -1.36 1.95
C ARG A 4 0.37 -2.18 0.74
N TYR A 5 -0.20 -1.53 -0.26
CA TYR A 5 -0.60 -2.17 -1.51
C TYR A 5 0.63 -2.75 -2.23
N ILE A 6 1.66 -1.94 -2.45
CA ILE A 6 2.94 -2.37 -3.04
C ILE A 6 3.52 -3.52 -2.23
N HIS A 7 3.60 -3.39 -0.90
CA HIS A 7 4.11 -4.46 -0.04
C HIS A 7 3.34 -5.76 -0.23
N LYS A 8 1.99 -5.73 -0.19
CA LYS A 8 1.14 -6.92 -0.41
C LYS A 8 1.41 -7.55 -1.78
N GLN A 9 1.44 -6.75 -2.85
CA GLN A 9 1.72 -7.22 -4.21
C GLN A 9 3.09 -7.92 -4.29
N VAL A 10 4.14 -7.32 -3.71
CA VAL A 10 5.47 -7.91 -3.69
C VAL A 10 5.50 -9.19 -2.86
N THR A 11 4.89 -9.20 -1.67
CA THR A 11 4.80 -10.42 -0.85
C THR A 11 4.08 -11.56 -1.58
N THR A 12 3.08 -11.26 -2.41
CA THR A 12 2.33 -12.27 -3.16
C THR A 12 3.09 -12.77 -4.39
N TYR A 13 3.63 -11.87 -5.20
CA TYR A 13 4.17 -12.22 -6.53
C TYR A 13 5.69 -12.33 -6.59
N MET A 14 6.41 -11.72 -5.65
CA MET A 14 7.87 -11.74 -5.54
C MET A 14 8.33 -11.86 -4.08
N PRO A 15 7.90 -12.88 -3.33
CA PRO A 15 8.24 -13.04 -1.91
C PRO A 15 9.76 -13.11 -1.67
N GLU A 16 10.53 -13.56 -2.66
CA GLU A 16 12.00 -13.61 -2.60
C GLU A 16 12.65 -12.22 -2.49
N MET A 17 11.93 -11.15 -2.81
CA MET A 17 12.41 -9.77 -2.60
C MET A 17 12.39 -9.37 -1.13
N ASN A 18 11.66 -10.11 -0.27
CA ASN A 18 11.55 -9.87 1.17
C ASN A 18 11.36 -8.38 1.53
N PRO A 19 10.27 -7.75 1.05
CA PRO A 19 10.09 -6.31 1.20
C PRO A 19 9.96 -5.93 2.68
N MET A 20 10.63 -4.84 3.08
CA MET A 20 10.45 -4.23 4.39
C MET A 20 9.77 -2.86 4.25
N MET A 21 8.81 -2.56 5.12
CA MET A 21 8.18 -1.24 5.16
C MET A 21 8.87 -0.33 6.18
N ILE A 22 9.22 0.87 5.73
CA ILE A 22 9.73 1.94 6.59
C ILE A 22 8.61 2.97 6.74
N TYR A 23 8.01 3.07 7.93
CA TYR A 23 6.91 4.01 8.21
C TYR A 23 7.36 5.44 8.51
N ARG A 24 8.66 5.71 8.39
CA ARG A 24 9.19 7.07 8.47
C ARG A 24 9.08 7.71 7.09
N LEU A 25 8.67 8.98 7.07
CA LEU A 25 8.68 9.77 5.84
C LEU A 25 10.09 9.89 5.26
N ASP A 26 11.12 9.97 6.11
CA ASP A 26 12.49 10.10 5.65
C ASP A 26 13.54 9.48 6.57
N ARG A 27 14.77 9.38 6.04
CA ARG A 27 15.97 9.06 6.80
C ARG A 27 16.52 10.31 7.48
N PHE A 28 17.23 10.11 8.59
CA PHE A 28 17.82 11.23 9.34
C PHE A 28 18.75 12.08 8.46
N GLY A 29 18.60 13.40 8.55
CA GLY A 29 19.50 14.37 7.89
C GLY A 29 19.37 14.48 6.38
N ARG A 30 18.36 13.89 5.73
CA ARG A 30 18.15 13.96 4.27
C ARG A 30 16.68 14.08 3.89
N GLY A 31 16.44 14.51 2.65
CA GLY A 31 15.14 14.48 1.97
C GLY A 31 15.01 13.26 1.06
N GLY A 32 13.81 12.71 0.94
CA GLY A 32 13.46 11.57 0.09
C GLY A 32 12.75 12.06 -1.16
N HIS A 33 13.08 11.47 -2.31
CA HIS A 33 12.53 11.89 -3.60
C HIS A 33 10.99 11.78 -3.71
N HIS A 34 10.35 11.00 -2.83
CA HIS A 34 8.90 10.86 -2.77
C HIS A 34 8.21 11.96 -1.95
N ARG A 35 8.95 12.71 -1.12
CA ARG A 35 8.39 13.74 -0.24
C ARG A 35 7.74 14.90 -1.01
N PRO A 36 8.34 15.48 -2.08
CA PRO A 36 7.69 16.55 -2.84
C PRO A 36 6.33 16.14 -3.43
N PHE A 37 6.17 14.87 -3.83
CA PHE A 37 4.88 14.35 -4.30
C PHE A 37 3.84 14.32 -3.18
N ASN A 38 4.24 13.83 -1.99
CA ASN A 38 3.39 13.82 -0.81
C ASN A 38 2.98 15.23 -0.37
N ASP A 39 3.91 16.18 -0.39
CA ASP A 39 3.66 17.58 -0.03
C ASP A 39 2.67 18.24 -1.01
N ALA A 40 2.66 17.81 -2.29
CA ALA A 40 1.69 18.21 -3.30
C ALA A 40 0.36 17.41 -3.25
N GLY A 41 0.18 16.51 -2.27
CA GLY A 41 -1.04 15.73 -2.09
C GLY A 41 -1.11 14.44 -2.91
N TYR A 42 -0.06 14.07 -3.64
CA TYR A 42 0.02 12.81 -4.37
C TYR A 42 0.56 11.69 -3.47
N ALA A 43 0.04 10.48 -3.63
CA ALA A 43 0.59 9.32 -2.95
C ALA A 43 1.97 8.95 -3.55
N GLY A 44 3.05 9.33 -2.87
CA GLY A 44 4.43 8.99 -3.21
C GLY A 44 5.01 7.90 -2.30
N VAL A 45 5.61 6.87 -2.90
CA VAL A 45 6.33 5.81 -2.18
C VAL A 45 7.70 5.63 -2.83
N ARG A 46 8.75 5.59 -2.01
CA ARG A 46 10.10 5.24 -2.48
C ARG A 46 10.35 3.75 -2.27
N ILE A 47 10.78 3.08 -3.33
CA ILE A 47 11.31 1.72 -3.30
C ILE A 47 12.83 1.83 -3.46
N MET A 48 13.59 1.18 -2.59
CA MET A 48 15.04 1.27 -2.56
C MET A 48 15.65 -0.01 -2.00
N GLU A 49 16.94 -0.21 -2.28
CA GLU A 49 17.72 -1.25 -1.62
C GLU A 49 17.87 -0.96 -0.12
N ALA A 50 17.85 -2.02 0.70
CA ALA A 50 17.99 -1.88 2.14
C ALA A 50 19.45 -1.61 2.56
N HIS A 51 20.40 -2.09 1.76
CA HIS A 51 21.83 -1.97 2.02
C HIS A 51 22.50 -1.30 0.83
N GLU A 52 22.94 -0.06 1.03
CA GLU A 52 23.62 0.73 0.01
C GLU A 52 25.14 0.46 0.05
N ASN A 53 25.78 0.43 -1.12
CA ASN A 53 27.24 0.41 -1.21
C ASN A 53 27.79 1.84 -1.26
N TYR A 54 28.31 2.34 -0.14
CA TYR A 54 28.77 3.74 -0.02
C TYR A 54 29.98 4.11 -0.91
N ASN A 55 30.70 3.12 -1.44
CA ASN A 55 31.75 3.40 -2.43
C ASN A 55 31.17 3.79 -3.80
N ARG A 56 29.88 3.51 -4.02
CA ARG A 56 29.15 3.67 -5.28
C ARG A 56 27.84 4.44 -5.09
N GLN A 57 27.83 5.35 -4.11
CA GLN A 57 26.69 6.22 -3.86
C GLN A 57 27.16 7.67 -3.71
N HIS A 58 26.75 8.55 -4.63
CA HIS A 58 27.11 9.97 -4.61
C HIS A 58 28.63 10.18 -4.54
N GLN A 59 29.39 9.32 -5.21
CA GLN A 59 30.85 9.41 -5.24
C GLN A 59 31.33 9.85 -6.62
N ASP A 60 32.29 10.76 -6.63
CA ASP A 60 33.09 11.04 -7.82
C ASP A 60 33.96 9.83 -8.17
N ILE A 61 34.22 9.66 -9.47
CA ILE A 61 35.08 8.59 -9.98
C ILE A 61 36.51 8.84 -9.50
N ARG A 62 37.01 7.98 -8.60
CA ARG A 62 38.38 8.03 -8.10
C ARG A 62 38.85 6.66 -7.62
N GLU A 63 40.16 6.54 -7.43
CA GLU A 63 40.76 5.40 -6.74
C GLU A 63 41.56 5.93 -5.55
N GLU A 64 41.28 5.40 -4.37
CA GLU A 64 41.92 5.82 -3.11
C GLU A 64 42.17 4.59 -2.25
N ASN A 65 43.42 4.40 -1.81
CA ASN A 65 43.85 3.24 -1.01
C ASN A 65 43.46 1.88 -1.63
N GLY A 66 43.47 1.79 -2.97
CA GLY A 66 43.08 0.58 -3.72
C GLY A 66 41.57 0.34 -3.82
N ILE A 67 40.73 1.27 -3.35
CA ILE A 67 39.28 1.22 -3.47
C ILE A 67 38.83 2.11 -4.62
N LYS A 68 38.09 1.53 -5.57
CA LYS A 68 37.44 2.28 -6.65
C LYS A 68 36.11 2.83 -6.17
N TYR A 69 35.99 4.14 -6.25
CA TYR A 69 34.78 4.89 -5.95
C TYR A 69 34.11 5.34 -7.26
N GLY A 70 32.80 5.49 -7.24
CA GLY A 70 32.04 6.12 -8.32
C GLY A 70 30.72 5.44 -8.65
N ASP A 71 29.78 6.25 -9.10
CA ASP A 71 28.46 5.82 -9.58
C ASP A 71 28.56 5.46 -11.08
N VAL A 72 29.13 4.28 -11.38
CA VAL A 72 29.37 3.80 -12.76
C VAL A 72 28.48 2.63 -13.15
N VAL A 73 28.26 2.44 -14.45
CA VAL A 73 27.37 1.41 -15.00
C VAL A 73 27.82 0.00 -14.62
N GLU A 74 29.13 -0.24 -14.53
CA GLU A 74 29.74 -1.49 -14.09
C GLU A 74 29.38 -1.84 -12.63
N GLY A 75 28.99 -0.83 -11.84
CA GLY A 75 28.53 -1.00 -10.46
C GLY A 75 27.09 -1.49 -10.35
N VAL A 76 26.31 -1.42 -11.43
CA VAL A 76 24.88 -1.77 -11.45
C VAL A 76 24.69 -3.28 -11.48
N ASN A 77 23.95 -3.80 -10.50
CA ASN A 77 23.45 -5.17 -10.57
C ASN A 77 22.19 -5.23 -11.44
N TRP A 78 22.36 -5.56 -12.72
CA TRP A 78 21.26 -5.63 -13.69
C TRP A 78 20.16 -6.62 -13.33
N GLN A 79 20.50 -7.74 -12.67
CA GLN A 79 19.50 -8.71 -12.23
C GLN A 79 18.64 -8.14 -11.11
N TYR A 80 19.25 -7.41 -10.17
CA TYR A 80 18.51 -6.73 -9.12
C TYR A 80 17.68 -5.55 -9.66
N ALA A 81 18.23 -4.77 -10.59
CA ALA A 81 17.50 -3.70 -11.28
C ALA A 81 16.26 -4.25 -11.99
N LYS A 82 16.39 -5.38 -12.72
CA LYS A 82 15.26 -6.08 -13.34
C LYS A 82 14.18 -6.46 -12.32
N LYS A 83 14.57 -6.97 -11.14
CA LYS A 83 13.61 -7.30 -10.07
C LYS A 83 12.91 -6.06 -9.52
N LEU A 84 13.63 -4.96 -9.30
CA LEU A 84 13.01 -3.69 -8.88
C LEU A 84 12.05 -3.12 -9.94
N THR A 85 12.38 -3.26 -11.23
CA THR A 85 11.46 -2.91 -12.32
C THR A 85 10.20 -3.78 -12.28
N ALA A 86 10.34 -5.09 -12.05
CA ALA A 86 9.20 -6.00 -11.93
C ALA A 86 8.30 -5.63 -10.73
N VAL A 87 8.87 -5.26 -9.58
CA VAL A 87 8.11 -4.76 -8.41
C VAL A 87 7.22 -3.56 -8.77
N ASN A 88 7.76 -2.60 -9.53
CA ASN A 88 6.99 -1.45 -10.01
C ASN A 88 5.88 -1.89 -10.97
N ALA A 89 6.21 -2.76 -11.94
CA ALA A 89 5.26 -3.24 -12.93
C ALA A 89 4.08 -4.00 -12.32
N ILE A 90 4.33 -4.91 -11.37
CA ILE A 90 3.29 -5.68 -10.66
C ILE A 90 2.35 -4.75 -9.88
N SER A 91 2.91 -3.73 -9.23
CA SER A 91 2.11 -2.77 -8.45
C SER A 91 1.23 -1.90 -9.34
N LEU A 92 1.78 -1.42 -10.46
CA LEU A 92 1.05 -0.62 -11.43
C LEU A 92 -0.02 -1.44 -12.16
N ALA A 93 0.31 -2.65 -12.60
CA ALA A 93 -0.62 -3.55 -13.27
C ALA A 93 -1.80 -3.90 -12.35
N GLY A 94 -1.52 -4.24 -11.09
CA GLY A 94 -2.59 -4.53 -10.12
C GLY A 94 -3.53 -3.35 -9.90
N LEU A 95 -3.00 -2.12 -9.84
CA LEU A 95 -3.83 -0.91 -9.70
C LEU A 95 -4.62 -0.60 -10.96
N ALA A 96 -4.03 -0.83 -12.15
CA ALA A 96 -4.67 -0.57 -13.43
C ALA A 96 -5.77 -1.58 -13.77
N TRP A 97 -5.64 -2.83 -13.32
CA TRP A 97 -6.64 -3.88 -13.49
C TRP A 97 -7.68 -3.93 -12.38
N ALA A 98 -7.46 -3.22 -11.28
CA ALA A 98 -8.45 -3.11 -10.22
C ALA A 98 -9.63 -2.24 -10.64
N PRO A 99 -10.87 -2.59 -10.24
CA PRO A 99 -12.00 -1.68 -10.35
C PRO A 99 -11.78 -0.39 -9.55
N PRO A 100 -12.54 0.68 -9.84
CA PRO A 100 -12.50 1.91 -9.05
C PRO A 100 -12.69 1.64 -7.56
N ALA A 101 -11.97 2.39 -6.73
CA ALA A 101 -12.13 2.30 -5.28
C ALA A 101 -13.52 2.77 -4.84
N PRO A 102 -14.09 2.22 -3.75
CA PRO A 102 -15.41 2.62 -3.30
C PRO A 102 -15.39 4.06 -2.75
N SER A 103 -16.42 4.84 -3.07
CA SER A 103 -16.61 6.19 -2.55
C SER A 103 -17.51 6.23 -1.31
N ASN A 104 -17.48 7.36 -0.61
CA ASN A 104 -18.36 7.65 0.53
C ASN A 104 -18.40 6.54 1.58
N VAL A 105 -17.25 5.97 1.92
CA VAL A 105 -17.14 4.99 2.99
C VAL A 105 -17.52 5.66 4.32
N LYS A 106 -18.54 5.12 4.98
CA LYS A 106 -19.08 5.58 6.26
C LYS A 106 -18.95 4.49 7.31
N ILE A 107 -18.75 4.91 8.56
CA ILE A 107 -18.66 4.01 9.70
C ILE A 107 -19.71 4.34 10.77
N GLY A 108 -20.27 3.31 11.40
CA GLY A 108 -21.25 3.40 12.48
C GLY A 108 -21.03 2.28 13.49
N GLY A 109 -21.92 2.17 14.48
CA GLY A 109 -21.70 1.33 15.66
C GLY A 109 -21.24 2.10 16.90
N ILE A 110 -21.49 3.41 16.93
CA ILE A 110 -21.22 4.26 18.10
C ILE A 110 -22.05 3.74 19.27
N VAL A 111 -21.39 3.34 20.36
CA VAL A 111 -22.00 2.71 21.56
C VAL A 111 -22.71 1.37 21.27
N ALA A 112 -22.16 0.58 20.35
CA ALA A 112 -22.62 -0.79 20.10
C ALA A 112 -21.43 -1.77 20.12
N PRO A 113 -21.64 -3.05 20.49
CA PRO A 113 -20.60 -4.07 20.45
C PRO A 113 -20.27 -4.55 19.02
N SER A 114 -20.68 -3.80 17.99
CA SER A 114 -20.56 -4.18 16.59
C SER A 114 -20.33 -2.95 15.72
N THR A 115 -19.42 -3.06 14.76
CA THR A 115 -19.10 -1.99 13.80
C THR A 115 -19.93 -2.14 12.55
N VAL A 116 -20.48 -1.04 12.02
CA VAL A 116 -21.19 -1.02 10.74
C VAL A 116 -20.39 -0.20 9.74
N LEU A 117 -20.15 -0.75 8.56
CA LEU A 117 -19.56 -0.02 7.43
C LEU A 117 -20.57 0.07 6.29
N ARG A 118 -20.61 1.21 5.60
CA ARG A 118 -21.39 1.43 4.38
C ARG A 118 -20.56 2.19 3.36
N TRP A 119 -20.86 2.01 2.09
CA TRP A 119 -20.21 2.70 0.98
C TRP A 119 -21.22 2.88 -0.15
N ASP A 120 -20.86 3.62 -1.19
CA ASP A 120 -21.66 3.69 -2.41
C ASP A 120 -21.32 2.52 -3.33
N PHE A 121 -22.27 2.09 -4.15
CA PHE A 121 -22.00 1.10 -5.18
C PHE A 121 -20.98 1.65 -6.18
N VAL A 122 -20.05 0.80 -6.58
CA VAL A 122 -19.18 1.05 -7.73
C VAL A 122 -19.85 0.45 -8.95
N GLU A 123 -20.29 1.30 -9.87
CA GLU A 123 -20.91 0.91 -11.14
C GLU A 123 -19.83 0.50 -12.13
N ASP A 124 -19.38 -0.75 -12.02
CA ASP A 124 -18.39 -1.35 -12.88
C ASP A 124 -18.67 -2.86 -13.00
N GLU A 125 -18.76 -3.35 -14.23
CA GLU A 125 -19.11 -4.75 -14.51
C GLU A 125 -18.04 -5.72 -14.01
N ASP A 126 -16.80 -5.28 -13.85
CA ASP A 126 -15.69 -6.10 -13.38
C ASP A 126 -15.66 -6.25 -11.86
N VAL A 127 -16.54 -5.58 -11.11
CA VAL A 127 -16.62 -5.71 -9.65
C VAL A 127 -17.21 -7.07 -9.24
N ALA A 128 -16.39 -7.91 -8.62
CA ALA A 128 -16.83 -9.12 -7.94
C ALA A 128 -17.42 -8.83 -6.55
N GLY A 129 -16.94 -7.76 -5.90
CA GLY A 129 -17.42 -7.34 -4.59
C GLY A 129 -16.48 -6.38 -3.88
N TYR A 130 -16.54 -6.39 -2.56
CA TYR A 130 -15.78 -5.50 -1.68
C TYR A 130 -15.04 -6.31 -0.62
N ARG A 131 -13.83 -5.88 -0.29
CA ARG A 131 -13.07 -6.42 0.83
C ARG A 131 -12.98 -5.39 1.94
N VAL A 132 -13.56 -5.74 3.07
CA VAL A 132 -13.52 -4.95 4.30
C VAL A 132 -12.31 -5.39 5.10
N TYR A 133 -11.44 -4.46 5.45
CA TYR A 133 -10.24 -4.66 6.24
C TYR A 133 -10.37 -4.03 7.62
N TRP A 134 -9.80 -4.68 8.63
CA TRP A 134 -9.58 -4.06 9.94
C TRP A 134 -8.28 -4.50 10.58
N ARG A 135 -7.76 -3.65 11.47
CA ARG A 135 -6.52 -3.87 12.23
C ARG A 135 -6.58 -3.15 13.56
N GLU A 136 -5.88 -3.66 14.56
CA GLU A 136 -5.71 -2.95 15.82
C GLU A 136 -5.08 -1.57 15.59
N THR A 137 -5.35 -0.62 16.47
CA THR A 137 -4.84 0.75 16.36
C THR A 137 -3.30 0.83 16.45
N THR A 138 -2.69 -0.15 17.09
CA THR A 138 -1.24 -0.36 17.26
C THR A 138 -0.58 -1.00 16.05
N GLU A 139 -1.34 -1.69 15.19
CA GLU A 139 -0.79 -2.62 14.20
C GLU A 139 -0.65 -1.98 12.85
N ALA A 140 0.56 -1.89 12.30
CA ALA A 140 0.75 -1.08 11.09
C ALA A 140 0.17 -1.72 9.81
N GLN A 141 -0.06 -3.03 9.77
CA GLN A 141 -0.62 -3.78 8.65
C GLN A 141 -2.09 -4.19 8.87
N TRP A 142 -2.81 -4.45 7.79
CA TRP A 142 -4.14 -5.04 7.88
C TRP A 142 -4.03 -6.46 8.41
N GLN A 143 -4.70 -6.76 9.53
CA GLN A 143 -4.64 -8.07 10.18
C GLN A 143 -5.79 -8.97 9.76
N TYR A 144 -6.95 -8.36 9.54
CA TYR A 144 -8.18 -9.08 9.28
C TYR A 144 -8.89 -8.54 8.05
N SER A 145 -9.64 -9.40 7.39
CA SER A 145 -10.51 -8.99 6.29
C SER A 145 -11.74 -9.87 6.16
N ARG A 146 -12.76 -9.35 5.48
CA ARG A 146 -13.97 -10.07 5.09
C ARG A 146 -14.43 -9.62 3.71
N PHE A 147 -14.73 -10.59 2.85
CA PHE A 147 -15.31 -10.33 1.54
C PHE A 147 -16.82 -10.13 1.62
N VAL A 148 -17.34 -9.24 0.77
CA VAL A 148 -18.74 -8.85 0.65
C VAL A 148 -19.10 -8.86 -0.83
N SER A 149 -20.18 -9.53 -1.21
CA SER A 149 -20.64 -9.61 -2.60
C SER A 149 -21.01 -8.23 -3.18
N SER A 150 -20.92 -8.10 -4.50
CA SER A 150 -21.14 -6.83 -5.22
C SER A 150 -22.55 -6.25 -5.08
N ASP A 151 -23.56 -7.07 -4.76
CA ASP A 151 -24.94 -6.66 -4.50
C ASP A 151 -25.13 -5.96 -3.13
N ARG A 152 -24.08 -5.91 -2.30
CA ARG A 152 -24.11 -5.29 -0.98
C ARG A 152 -23.21 -4.05 -0.91
N ARG A 153 -23.76 -3.00 -0.29
CA ARG A 153 -23.08 -1.72 -0.04
C ARG A 153 -22.75 -1.44 1.42
N GLY A 154 -22.61 -2.50 2.21
CA GLY A 154 -22.34 -2.38 3.64
C GLY A 154 -22.32 -3.70 4.38
N ILE A 155 -21.79 -3.69 5.58
CA ILE A 155 -21.67 -4.85 6.47
C ILE A 155 -21.76 -4.45 7.94
N THR A 156 -22.28 -5.36 8.78
CA THR A 156 -22.10 -5.33 10.23
C THR A 156 -21.06 -6.37 10.63
N LEU A 157 -20.05 -5.94 11.39
CA LEU A 157 -19.02 -6.78 11.99
C LEU A 157 -19.40 -7.02 13.45
N GLU A 158 -20.12 -8.12 13.70
CA GLU A 158 -20.58 -8.49 15.03
C GLU A 158 -19.41 -8.78 15.97
N GLY A 159 -19.45 -8.22 17.19
CA GLY A 159 -18.41 -8.40 18.20
C GLY A 159 -17.12 -7.60 17.95
N ILE A 160 -17.07 -6.82 16.87
CA ILE A 160 -15.93 -5.95 16.56
C ILE A 160 -16.27 -4.53 16.97
N VAL A 161 -15.75 -4.11 18.14
CA VAL A 161 -15.97 -2.78 18.71
C VAL A 161 -15.20 -1.73 17.92
N ILE A 162 -15.89 -0.67 17.50
CA ILE A 162 -15.37 0.36 16.60
C ILE A 162 -14.10 1.03 17.11
N ASP A 163 -14.01 1.31 18.42
CA ASP A 163 -12.89 2.07 19.01
C ASP A 163 -11.58 1.28 19.11
N ASN A 164 -11.65 -0.05 18.99
CA ASN A 164 -10.48 -0.93 19.13
C ASN A 164 -9.70 -1.10 17.81
N TYR A 165 -10.29 -0.70 16.68
CA TYR A 165 -9.77 -1.01 15.37
C TYR A 165 -9.81 0.18 14.41
N LEU A 166 -8.94 0.13 13.42
CA LEU A 166 -9.03 0.93 12.21
C LEU A 166 -9.64 0.08 11.11
N PHE A 167 -10.43 0.71 10.23
CA PHE A 167 -11.20 0.03 9.18
C PHE A 167 -10.90 0.60 7.81
N GLY A 168 -11.12 -0.19 6.77
CA GLY A 168 -11.11 0.29 5.40
C GLY A 168 -11.82 -0.66 4.44
N VAL A 169 -12.16 -0.17 3.25
CA VAL A 169 -12.84 -0.95 2.21
C VAL A 169 -12.09 -0.79 0.89
N ALA A 170 -11.92 -1.89 0.17
CA ALA A 170 -11.45 -1.90 -1.22
C ALA A 170 -12.48 -2.61 -2.09
N THR A 171 -12.55 -2.26 -3.37
CA THR A 171 -13.23 -3.10 -4.38
C THR A 171 -12.34 -4.28 -4.74
N VAL A 172 -12.97 -5.33 -5.24
CA VAL A 172 -12.33 -6.55 -5.72
C VAL A 172 -12.87 -6.84 -7.12
N GLY A 173 -11.98 -6.93 -8.09
CA GLY A 173 -12.29 -7.33 -9.46
C GLY A 173 -12.59 -8.82 -9.57
N LYS A 174 -13.27 -9.23 -10.65
CA LYS A 174 -13.48 -10.63 -11.03
C LYS A 174 -12.16 -11.36 -11.31
N ASP A 175 -11.12 -10.63 -11.66
CA ASP A 175 -9.75 -11.11 -11.83
C ASP A 175 -8.96 -11.22 -10.50
N GLY A 176 -9.56 -10.76 -9.40
CA GLY A 176 -8.96 -10.77 -8.06
C GLY A 176 -8.15 -9.52 -7.70
N ASN A 177 -7.94 -8.58 -8.63
CA ASN A 177 -7.23 -7.33 -8.33
C ASN A 177 -8.06 -6.43 -7.43
N GLU A 178 -7.39 -5.75 -6.49
CA GLU A 178 -8.04 -4.87 -5.53
C GLU A 178 -7.68 -3.41 -5.77
N SER A 179 -8.63 -2.51 -5.53
CA SER A 179 -8.33 -1.09 -5.45
C SER A 179 -7.43 -0.80 -4.23
N THR A 180 -6.93 0.43 -4.14
CA THR A 180 -6.40 0.89 -2.85
C THR A 180 -7.51 0.90 -1.80
N VAL A 181 -7.15 0.57 -0.56
CA VAL A 181 -8.08 0.61 0.57
C VAL A 181 -8.47 2.05 0.90
N VAL A 182 -9.77 2.31 1.02
CA VAL A 182 -10.36 3.60 1.40
C VAL A 182 -10.78 3.57 2.86
N PHE A 183 -10.34 4.56 3.64
CA PHE A 183 -10.79 4.74 5.02
C PHE A 183 -12.19 5.37 5.07
N PRO A 184 -12.98 5.07 6.12
CA PRO A 184 -14.20 5.83 6.38
C PRO A 184 -13.90 7.32 6.57
N SER A 185 -14.68 8.17 5.89
CA SER A 185 -14.52 9.64 5.95
C SER A 185 -15.67 10.34 6.70
N SER A 186 -16.73 9.62 7.04
CA SER A 186 -17.86 10.15 7.81
C SER A 186 -18.56 9.07 8.63
N THR A 187 -19.42 9.49 9.56
CA THR A 187 -20.22 8.59 10.37
C THR A 187 -21.59 8.32 9.75
N ILE A 188 -22.15 7.14 10.01
CA ILE A 188 -23.55 6.83 9.70
C ILE A 188 -24.40 7.58 10.72
N ARG A 189 -25.02 8.69 10.30
CA ARG A 189 -26.02 9.39 11.12
C ARG A 189 -27.26 8.49 11.26
N ARG A 190 -27.83 8.46 12.48
CA ARG A 190 -29.13 7.83 12.73
C ARG A 190 -30.23 8.60 12.02
#